data_AF-A0A7K2NNY3-F1
#
_entry.id   AF-A0A7K2NNY3-F1
#
_cell.length_a   1.000
_cell.length_b   1.000
_cell.length_c   1.000
_cell.angle_alpha   90.00
_cell.angle_beta   90.00
_cell.angle_gamma   90.00
#
_symmetry.space_group_name_H-M   'P 1'
#
loop_
_entity.id
_entity.type
_entity.pdbx_description
1 polymer ?
#
loop_
_entity_poly.entity_id
_entity_poly.type
_entity_poly.pdbx_seq_one_letter_code
_entity_poly.pdbx_strand_id
1 'polypeptide(L)'
;LVAGDAAAAVRALRRVRELEAGAGITDPARGRWQGDLAEALVRTGEPAEAMDVIEVARAHALRLGRQSVLAVLDRSEALVRAARGEHRAAVARLTSARERLAGLGFGLEEARAVFALAELHAERPGRAPESASYDEAARLFRRCRALPWLRRVEAAVAVRASGPAPVPAAEPDGLAGLASMERQVAALVMEGATNREIAARLFVSVKTVEATLTRVYRKLGIRSRVDIVRLAAGRRPD
;
A
#
# COMPACT_ATOMS: atom_id res chain seq x y z
N LEU A 1 -0.68 -4.18 -9.12
CA LEU A 1 -1.82 -3.35 -8.69
C LEU A 1 -3.10 -4.15 -8.46
N VAL A 2 -3.75 -4.64 -9.52
CA VAL A 2 -5.01 -5.37 -9.42
C VAL A 2 -4.91 -6.63 -8.54
N ALA A 3 -3.78 -7.33 -8.62
CA ALA A 3 -3.48 -8.52 -7.80
C ALA A 3 -3.05 -8.21 -6.35
N GLY A 4 -3.07 -6.95 -5.91
CA GLY A 4 -2.60 -6.57 -4.57
C GLY A 4 -1.08 -6.34 -4.46
N ASP A 5 -0.28 -6.84 -5.41
CA ASP A 5 1.16 -6.60 -5.42
C ASP A 5 1.49 -5.25 -6.06
N ALA A 6 1.75 -4.24 -5.21
CA ALA A 6 2.18 -2.90 -5.64
C ALA A 6 3.68 -2.88 -6.01
N ALA A 7 4.53 -3.59 -5.26
CA ALA A 7 5.97 -3.62 -5.50
C ALA A 7 6.32 -4.24 -6.86
N ALA A 8 5.66 -5.35 -7.24
CA ALA A 8 5.84 -5.93 -8.58
C ALA A 8 5.35 -4.98 -9.68
N ALA A 9 4.27 -4.24 -9.45
CA ALA A 9 3.79 -3.25 -10.41
C ALA A 9 4.78 -2.09 -10.59
N VAL A 10 5.38 -1.58 -9.51
CA VAL A 10 6.45 -0.56 -9.60
C VAL A 10 7.61 -1.08 -10.44
N ARG A 11 8.12 -2.29 -10.16
CA ARG A 11 9.22 -2.89 -10.94
C ARG A 11 8.89 -3.00 -12.42
N ALA A 12 7.73 -3.54 -12.76
CA ALA A 12 7.31 -3.73 -14.14
C ALA A 12 7.10 -2.39 -14.87
N LEU A 13 6.42 -1.43 -14.25
CA LEU A 13 6.07 -0.17 -14.90
C LEU A 13 7.25 0.82 -14.98
N ARG A 14 8.21 0.75 -14.04
CA ARG A 14 9.52 1.43 -14.21
C ARG A 14 10.25 0.91 -15.44
N ARG A 15 10.22 -0.41 -15.67
CA ARG A 15 10.81 -1.00 -16.87
C ARG A 15 10.12 -0.51 -18.15
N VAL A 16 8.79 -0.39 -18.14
CA VAL A 16 8.04 0.20 -19.26
C VAL A 16 8.46 1.66 -19.49
N ARG A 17 8.58 2.46 -18.43
CA ARG A 17 9.05 3.87 -18.52
C ARG A 17 10.42 3.96 -19.20
N GLU A 18 11.37 3.12 -18.82
CA GLU A 18 12.71 3.08 -19.43
C GLU A 18 12.65 2.71 -20.92
N LEU A 19 11.85 1.71 -21.28
CA LEU A 19 11.72 1.25 -22.66
C LEU A 19 11.07 2.31 -23.56
N GLU A 20 10.00 2.96 -23.10
CA GLU A 20 9.35 4.04 -23.84
C GLU A 20 10.27 5.26 -23.99
N ALA A 21 11.00 5.63 -22.94
CA ALA A 21 11.98 6.72 -23.00
C ALA A 21 13.10 6.42 -24.01
N GLY A 22 13.66 5.20 -23.99
CA GLY A 22 14.66 4.76 -24.95
C GLY A 22 14.15 4.71 -26.40
N ALA A 23 12.86 4.50 -26.59
CA ALA A 23 12.21 4.52 -27.90
C ALA A 23 11.70 5.92 -28.33
N GLY A 24 11.93 6.97 -27.54
CA GLY A 24 11.44 8.33 -27.83
C GLY A 24 9.92 8.48 -27.79
N ILE A 25 9.21 7.57 -27.12
CA ILE A 25 7.75 7.62 -26.98
C ILE A 25 7.39 8.62 -25.89
N THR A 26 6.74 9.72 -26.27
CA THR A 26 6.34 10.78 -25.32
C THR A 26 4.83 10.93 -25.15
N ASP A 27 4.00 10.29 -25.99
CA ASP A 27 2.54 10.39 -25.85
C ASP A 27 2.04 9.43 -24.75
N PRO A 28 1.56 9.94 -23.60
CA PRO A 28 1.13 9.08 -22.50
C PRO A 28 -0.11 8.25 -22.85
N ALA A 29 -0.86 8.62 -23.89
CA ALA A 29 -2.02 7.84 -24.35
C ALA A 29 -1.64 6.52 -25.03
N ARG A 30 -0.37 6.32 -25.40
CA ARG A 30 0.11 5.08 -26.04
C ARG A 30 0.19 3.93 -25.03
N GLY A 31 0.88 4.15 -23.91
CA GLY A 31 1.07 3.13 -22.87
C GLY A 31 0.07 3.19 -21.72
N ARG A 32 -0.46 4.38 -21.38
CA ARG A 32 -1.41 4.63 -20.28
C ARG A 32 -1.02 4.04 -18.91
N TRP A 33 0.26 3.77 -18.70
CA TRP A 33 0.79 3.16 -17.47
C TRP A 33 1.02 4.18 -16.35
N GLN A 34 1.03 5.47 -16.65
CA GLN A 34 1.51 6.52 -15.71
C GLN A 34 0.65 6.59 -14.46
N GLY A 35 -0.69 6.51 -14.62
CA GLY A 35 -1.61 6.51 -13.48
C GLY A 35 -1.46 5.27 -12.58
N ASP A 36 -1.16 4.12 -13.19
CA ASP A 36 -0.92 2.86 -12.49
C ASP A 36 0.44 2.85 -11.78
N LEU A 37 1.50 3.38 -12.41
CA LEU A 37 2.79 3.51 -11.74
C LEU A 37 2.69 4.48 -10.56
N ALA A 38 2.03 5.63 -10.73
CA ALA A 38 1.83 6.59 -9.66
C ALA A 38 1.04 6.00 -8.48
N GLU A 39 -0.05 5.27 -8.73
CA GLU A 39 -0.80 4.58 -7.67
C GLU A 39 0.05 3.51 -6.96
N ALA A 40 0.86 2.76 -7.71
CA ALA A 40 1.73 1.74 -7.14
C ALA A 40 2.82 2.37 -6.26
N LEU A 41 3.44 3.46 -6.71
CA LEU A 41 4.45 4.22 -5.98
C LEU A 41 3.90 4.82 -4.69
N VAL A 42 2.68 5.38 -4.70
CA VAL A 42 2.02 5.84 -3.48
C VAL A 42 1.87 4.70 -2.48
N ARG A 43 1.44 3.51 -2.93
CA ARG A 43 1.27 2.34 -2.07
C ARG A 43 2.57 1.74 -1.55
N THR A 44 3.70 1.96 -2.23
CA THR A 44 5.02 1.52 -1.76
C THR A 44 5.75 2.59 -0.94
N GLY A 45 5.11 3.74 -0.66
CA GLY A 45 5.70 4.80 0.15
C GLY A 45 6.61 5.76 -0.61
N GLU A 46 6.45 5.87 -1.94
CA GLU A 46 7.28 6.69 -2.83
C GLU A 46 6.47 7.83 -3.50
N PRO A 47 5.77 8.71 -2.74
CA PRO A 47 4.88 9.73 -3.29
C PRO A 47 5.60 10.87 -4.05
N ALA A 48 6.91 11.02 -3.85
CA ALA A 48 7.71 12.00 -4.60
C ALA A 48 7.87 11.57 -6.06
N GLU A 49 8.36 10.35 -6.31
CA GLU A 49 8.47 9.82 -7.67
C GLU A 49 7.10 9.68 -8.34
N ALA A 50 6.05 9.35 -7.57
CA ALA A 50 4.69 9.33 -8.10
C ALA A 50 4.29 10.68 -8.70
N MET A 51 4.63 11.79 -8.01
CA MET A 51 4.38 13.14 -8.50
C MET A 51 5.20 13.46 -9.74
N ASP A 52 6.49 13.08 -9.78
CA ASP A 52 7.34 13.30 -10.96
C ASP A 52 6.77 12.60 -12.20
N VAL A 53 6.31 11.36 -12.06
CA VAL A 53 5.65 10.61 -13.14
C VAL A 53 4.39 11.33 -13.61
N ILE A 54 3.59 11.87 -12.68
CA ILE A 54 2.37 12.61 -13.00
C ILE A 54 2.69 13.90 -13.76
N GLU A 55 3.64 14.70 -13.30
CA GLU A 55 3.96 16.00 -13.90
C GLU A 55 4.54 15.87 -15.31
N VAL A 56 5.47 14.93 -15.52
CA VAL A 56 6.01 14.65 -16.86
C VAL A 56 4.90 14.20 -17.82
N ALA A 57 4.04 13.27 -17.37
CA ALA A 57 2.92 12.81 -18.18
C ALA A 57 1.89 13.90 -18.46
N ARG A 58 1.63 14.77 -17.47
CA ARG A 58 0.69 15.89 -17.57
C ARG A 58 1.15 16.91 -18.59
N ALA A 59 2.43 17.28 -18.60
CA ALA A 59 2.99 18.21 -19.58
C ALA A 59 2.76 17.72 -21.02
N HIS A 60 3.02 16.43 -21.28
CA HIS A 60 2.76 15.83 -22.60
C HIS A 60 1.26 15.72 -22.91
N ALA A 61 0.43 15.32 -21.94
CA ALA A 61 -1.00 15.18 -22.12
C ALA A 61 -1.68 16.53 -22.44
N LEU A 62 -1.26 17.62 -21.78
CA LEU A 62 -1.74 18.98 -22.07
C LEU A 62 -1.38 19.39 -23.49
N ARG A 63 -0.10 19.26 -23.87
CA ARG A 63 0.40 19.62 -25.21
C ARG A 63 -0.33 18.86 -26.32
N LEU A 64 -0.70 17.61 -26.08
CA LEU A 64 -1.33 16.71 -27.06
C LEU A 64 -2.87 16.64 -26.93
N GLY A 65 -3.48 17.41 -26.03
CA GLY A 65 -4.93 17.44 -25.83
C GLY A 65 -5.53 16.12 -25.31
N ARG A 66 -4.79 15.35 -24.51
CA ARG A 66 -5.21 14.01 -24.02
C ARG A 66 -6.09 14.11 -22.77
N GLN A 67 -7.34 14.56 -22.93
CA GLN A 67 -8.29 14.77 -21.82
C GLN A 67 -8.48 13.53 -20.93
N SER A 68 -8.57 12.34 -21.52
CA SER A 68 -8.68 11.09 -20.74
C SER A 68 -7.45 10.80 -19.88
N VAL A 69 -6.25 11.11 -20.38
CA VAL A 69 -5.02 10.95 -19.59
C VAL A 69 -5.01 11.94 -18.44
N LEU A 70 -5.36 13.21 -18.69
CA LEU A 70 -5.43 14.24 -17.64
C LEU A 70 -6.38 13.84 -16.51
N ALA A 71 -7.56 13.30 -16.83
CA ALA A 71 -8.52 12.84 -15.83
C ALA A 71 -7.98 11.68 -14.96
N VAL A 72 -7.23 10.74 -15.56
CA VAL A 72 -6.55 9.67 -14.81
C VAL A 72 -5.41 10.22 -13.94
N LEU A 73 -4.61 11.15 -14.47
CA LEU A 73 -3.53 11.78 -13.71
C LEU A 73 -4.08 12.58 -12.52
N ASP A 74 -5.24 13.20 -12.65
CA ASP A 74 -5.92 13.90 -11.57
C ASP A 74 -6.35 12.95 -10.43
N ARG A 75 -6.81 11.73 -10.77
CA ARG A 75 -7.05 10.66 -9.79
C ARG A 75 -5.76 10.26 -9.07
N SER A 76 -4.66 10.05 -9.81
CA SER A 76 -3.37 9.68 -9.22
C SER A 76 -2.76 10.78 -8.34
N GLU A 77 -2.86 12.05 -8.76
CA GLU A 77 -2.41 13.20 -7.98
C GLU A 77 -3.15 13.28 -6.63
N ALA A 78 -4.46 12.99 -6.63
CA ALA A 78 -5.24 12.96 -5.41
C ALA A 78 -4.76 11.87 -4.42
N LEU A 79 -4.31 10.72 -4.92
CA LEU A 79 -3.70 9.68 -4.08
C LEU A 79 -2.38 10.14 -3.46
N VAL A 80 -1.56 10.89 -4.21
CA VAL A 80 -0.33 11.50 -3.67
C VAL A 80 -0.66 12.51 -2.57
N ARG A 81 -1.68 13.36 -2.78
CA ARG A 81 -2.15 14.32 -1.78
C ARG A 81 -2.65 13.62 -0.52
N ALA A 82 -3.42 12.55 -0.66
CA ALA A 82 -3.88 11.75 0.47
C ALA A 82 -2.69 11.19 1.27
N ALA A 83 -1.70 10.62 0.60
CA ALA A 83 -0.49 10.09 1.24
C ALA A 83 0.36 11.15 1.96
N ARG A 84 0.24 12.43 1.57
CA ARG A 84 0.87 13.58 2.25
C ARG A 84 0.02 14.16 3.38
N GLY A 85 -1.14 13.57 3.67
CA GLY A 85 -2.07 14.05 4.70
C GLY A 85 -2.99 15.20 4.24
N GLU A 86 -2.97 15.58 2.95
CA GLU A 86 -3.80 16.64 2.38
C GLU A 86 -5.24 16.16 2.07
N HIS A 87 -5.90 15.53 3.04
CA HIS A 87 -7.16 14.80 2.85
C HIS A 87 -8.26 15.62 2.16
N ARG A 88 -8.46 16.89 2.56
CA ARG A 88 -9.50 17.75 1.96
C ARG A 88 -9.24 18.03 0.48
N ALA A 89 -7.98 18.28 0.12
CA ALA A 89 -7.58 18.51 -1.26
C ALA A 89 -7.70 17.22 -2.09
N ALA A 90 -7.32 16.08 -1.51
CA ALA A 90 -7.46 14.77 -2.13
C ALA A 90 -8.93 14.43 -2.44
N VAL A 91 -9.86 14.62 -1.49
CA VAL A 91 -11.31 14.40 -1.71
C VAL A 91 -11.81 15.30 -2.85
N ALA A 92 -11.55 16.60 -2.80
CA ALA A 92 -12.01 17.54 -3.83
C ALA A 92 -11.48 17.15 -5.22
N ARG A 93 -10.22 16.74 -5.30
CA ARG A 93 -9.57 16.32 -6.55
C ARG A 93 -10.15 15.02 -7.10
N LEU A 94 -10.39 14.02 -6.25
CA LEU A 94 -11.04 12.76 -6.65
C LEU A 94 -12.48 12.98 -7.10
N THR A 95 -13.26 13.84 -6.44
CA THR A 95 -14.63 14.19 -6.85
C THR A 95 -14.64 14.78 -8.26
N SER A 96 -13.78 15.77 -8.52
CA SER A 96 -13.66 16.34 -9.88
C SER A 96 -13.13 15.33 -10.91
N ALA A 97 -12.26 14.40 -10.50
CA ALA A 97 -11.75 13.35 -11.39
C ALA A 97 -12.86 12.34 -11.75
N ARG A 98 -13.68 11.87 -10.80
CA ARG A 98 -14.78 10.93 -11.09
C ARG A 98 -15.79 11.53 -12.07
N GLU A 99 -16.16 12.80 -11.91
CA GLU A 99 -17.11 13.48 -12.81
C GLU A 99 -16.58 13.57 -14.25
N ARG A 100 -15.31 13.94 -14.40
CA ARG A 100 -14.67 14.01 -15.73
C ARG A 100 -14.49 12.63 -16.36
N LEU A 101 -14.11 11.62 -15.58
CA LEU A 101 -13.99 10.25 -16.08
C LEU A 101 -15.35 9.69 -16.52
N ALA A 102 -16.42 9.96 -15.77
CA ALA A 102 -17.79 9.61 -16.12
C ALA A 102 -18.23 10.30 -17.43
N GLY A 103 -18.01 11.61 -17.55
CA GLY A 103 -18.36 12.37 -18.75
C GLY A 103 -17.59 11.94 -20.01
N LEU A 104 -16.38 11.37 -19.84
CA LEU A 104 -15.58 10.81 -20.93
C LEU A 104 -15.90 9.33 -21.23
N GLY A 105 -16.76 8.67 -20.46
CA GLY A 105 -17.08 7.25 -20.62
C GLY A 105 -16.00 6.28 -20.10
N PHE A 106 -15.06 6.74 -19.28
CA PHE A 106 -13.99 5.92 -18.70
C PHE A 106 -14.45 5.21 -17.43
N GLY A 107 -15.47 4.35 -17.54
CA GLY A 107 -16.19 3.76 -16.40
C GLY A 107 -15.31 2.97 -15.43
N LEU A 108 -14.24 2.30 -15.89
CA LEU A 108 -13.31 1.62 -14.99
C LEU A 108 -12.51 2.61 -14.14
N GLU A 109 -12.06 3.71 -14.73
CA GLU A 109 -11.29 4.73 -14.03
C GLU A 109 -12.18 5.56 -13.10
N GLU A 110 -13.43 5.82 -13.50
CA GLU A 110 -14.48 6.36 -12.63
C GLU A 110 -14.66 5.46 -11.40
N ALA A 111 -14.83 4.15 -11.60
CA ALA A 111 -14.97 3.18 -10.51
C ALA A 111 -13.77 3.22 -9.54
N ARG A 112 -12.55 3.33 -10.07
CA ARG A 112 -11.33 3.47 -9.26
C ARG A 112 -11.29 4.78 -8.47
N ALA A 113 -11.77 5.89 -9.05
CA ALA A 113 -11.87 7.17 -8.33
C ALA A 113 -12.90 7.11 -7.20
N VAL A 114 -14.07 6.50 -7.45
CA VAL A 114 -15.11 6.28 -6.42
C VAL A 114 -14.60 5.38 -5.30
N PHE A 115 -13.87 4.32 -5.65
CA PHE A 115 -13.28 3.43 -4.65
C PHE A 115 -12.24 4.16 -3.77
N ALA A 116 -11.37 4.97 -4.37
CA ALA A 116 -10.42 5.79 -3.62
C ALA A 116 -11.09 6.81 -2.70
N LEU A 117 -12.22 7.41 -3.11
CA LEU A 117 -13.04 8.27 -2.24
C LEU A 117 -13.59 7.50 -1.04
N ALA A 118 -14.11 6.29 -1.27
CA ALA A 118 -14.64 5.45 -0.21
C ALA A 118 -13.55 5.08 0.81
N GLU A 119 -12.34 4.73 0.34
CA GLU A 119 -11.17 4.47 1.21
C GLU A 119 -10.83 5.70 2.06
N LEU A 120 -10.70 6.87 1.43
CA LEU A 120 -10.30 8.11 2.10
C LEU A 120 -11.33 8.65 3.09
N HIS A 121 -12.63 8.55 2.79
CA HIS A 121 -13.68 8.98 3.71
C HIS A 121 -13.71 8.13 4.97
N ALA A 122 -13.48 6.83 4.82
CA ALA A 122 -13.59 5.92 5.94
C ALA A 122 -12.33 5.93 6.82
N GLU A 123 -11.19 6.46 6.35
CA GLU A 123 -9.98 6.72 7.18
C GLU A 123 -10.20 7.77 8.27
N ARG A 124 -11.30 8.53 8.24
CA ARG A 124 -11.60 9.52 9.28
C ARG A 124 -12.12 8.86 10.57
N PRO A 125 -11.46 9.09 11.72
CA PRO A 125 -11.93 8.56 13.01
C PRO A 125 -13.34 9.06 13.36
N GLY A 126 -14.17 8.17 13.92
CA GLY A 126 -15.47 8.52 14.50
C GLY A 126 -16.65 8.63 13.52
N ARG A 127 -16.46 8.35 12.23
CA ARG A 127 -17.57 8.26 11.27
C ARG A 127 -17.77 6.81 10.83
N ALA A 128 -18.99 6.30 11.03
CA ALA A 128 -19.37 5.00 10.48
C ALA A 128 -19.14 5.00 8.97
N PRO A 129 -18.71 3.87 8.39
CA PRO A 129 -18.52 3.78 6.95
C PRO A 129 -19.83 4.18 6.26
N GLU A 130 -19.76 5.09 5.30
CA GLU A 130 -20.87 5.25 4.36
C GLU A 130 -20.84 4.02 3.45
N SER A 131 -21.51 2.93 3.86
CA SER A 131 -21.67 1.70 3.06
C SER A 131 -22.08 2.02 1.62
N ALA A 132 -22.87 3.09 1.45
CA ALA A 132 -23.26 3.67 0.17
C ALA A 132 -22.08 3.97 -0.79
N SER A 133 -20.92 4.41 -0.29
CA SER A 133 -19.74 4.73 -1.11
C SER A 133 -19.06 3.47 -1.66
N TYR A 134 -18.91 2.42 -0.84
CA TYR A 134 -18.36 1.14 -1.31
C TYR A 134 -19.35 0.40 -2.22
N ASP A 135 -20.66 0.49 -1.94
CA ASP A 135 -21.71 -0.07 -2.80
C ASP A 135 -21.75 0.60 -4.18
N GLU A 136 -21.50 1.91 -4.25
CA GLU A 136 -21.35 2.63 -5.51
C GLU A 136 -20.14 2.12 -6.31
N ALA A 137 -18.96 2.03 -5.67
CA ALA A 137 -17.76 1.48 -6.31
C ALA A 137 -17.99 0.06 -6.83
N ALA A 138 -18.62 -0.81 -6.01
CA ALA A 138 -18.93 -2.18 -6.40
C ALA A 138 -19.90 -2.23 -7.60
N ARG A 139 -20.95 -1.40 -7.62
CA ARG A 139 -21.87 -1.30 -8.76
C ARG A 139 -21.14 -0.88 -10.04
N LEU A 140 -20.26 0.11 -9.95
CA LEU A 140 -19.45 0.58 -11.09
C LEU A 140 -18.52 -0.53 -11.62
N PHE A 141 -17.76 -1.19 -10.74
CA PHE A 141 -16.87 -2.29 -11.15
C PHE A 141 -17.63 -3.48 -11.76
N ARG A 142 -18.85 -3.80 -11.28
CA ARG A 142 -19.71 -4.83 -11.90
C ARG A 142 -20.10 -4.45 -13.32
N ARG A 143 -20.48 -3.19 -13.57
CA ARG A 143 -20.79 -2.70 -14.93
C ARG A 143 -19.59 -2.85 -15.87
N CYS A 144 -18.39 -2.62 -15.37
CA CYS A 144 -17.14 -2.79 -16.11
C CYS A 144 -16.63 -4.25 -16.17
N ARG A 145 -17.34 -5.22 -15.57
CA ARG A 145 -16.90 -6.63 -15.43
C ARG A 145 -15.50 -6.77 -14.80
N ALA A 146 -15.15 -5.85 -13.90
CA ALA A 146 -13.84 -5.75 -13.28
C ALA A 146 -13.75 -6.62 -12.01
N LEU A 147 -13.92 -7.94 -12.14
CA LEU A 147 -14.01 -8.88 -10.99
C LEU A 147 -12.84 -8.78 -10.00
N PRO A 148 -11.57 -8.64 -10.43
CA PRO A 148 -10.47 -8.47 -9.48
C PRO A 148 -10.58 -7.22 -8.60
N TRP A 149 -11.19 -6.14 -9.11
CA TRP A 149 -11.44 -4.93 -8.33
C TRP A 149 -12.59 -5.11 -7.34
N LEU A 150 -13.63 -5.90 -7.67
CA LEU A 150 -14.68 -6.24 -6.71
C LEU A 150 -14.12 -6.96 -5.48
N ARG A 151 -13.22 -7.93 -5.69
CA ARG A 151 -12.53 -8.60 -4.58
C ARG A 151 -11.76 -7.64 -3.67
N ARG A 152 -11.22 -6.55 -4.22
CA ARG A 152 -10.57 -5.50 -3.43
C ARG A 152 -11.58 -4.68 -2.62
N VAL A 153 -12.74 -4.37 -3.19
CA VAL A 153 -13.83 -3.69 -2.47
C VAL A 153 -14.31 -4.56 -1.30
N GLU A 154 -14.55 -5.84 -1.55
CA GLU A 154 -14.96 -6.82 -0.53
C GLU A 154 -13.92 -6.94 0.59
N ALA A 155 -12.63 -7.03 0.23
CA ALA A 155 -11.54 -7.05 1.21
C ALA A 155 -11.48 -5.76 2.05
N ALA A 156 -11.63 -4.59 1.42
CA ALA A 156 -11.64 -3.31 2.13
C ALA A 156 -12.83 -3.22 3.11
N VAL A 157 -14.02 -3.67 2.70
CA VAL A 157 -15.20 -3.74 3.58
C VAL A 157 -14.97 -4.71 4.73
N ALA A 158 -14.42 -5.90 4.48
CA ALA A 158 -14.15 -6.92 5.50
C ALA A 158 -13.13 -6.45 6.55
N VAL A 159 -12.04 -5.80 6.14
CA VAL A 159 -11.03 -5.24 7.05
C VAL A 159 -11.67 -4.21 7.99
N ARG A 160 -12.61 -3.40 7.50
CA ARG A 160 -13.30 -2.39 8.33
C ARG A 160 -14.37 -2.98 9.24
N ALA A 161 -15.12 -3.97 8.75
CA ALA A 161 -16.13 -4.67 9.54
C ALA A 161 -15.49 -5.42 10.73
N SER A 162 -14.25 -5.87 10.57
CA SER A 162 -13.49 -6.54 11.62
C SER A 162 -12.94 -5.58 12.70
N GLY A 163 -13.18 -4.26 12.56
CA GLY A 163 -12.53 -3.23 13.37
C GLY A 163 -11.03 -3.12 13.07
N PRO A 164 -10.28 -2.19 13.70
CA PRO A 164 -8.83 -2.31 13.66
C PRO A 164 -8.47 -3.69 14.21
N ALA A 165 -7.87 -4.54 13.37
CA ALA A 165 -7.09 -5.66 13.88
C ALA A 165 -6.18 -5.10 14.99
N PRO A 166 -5.94 -5.83 16.10
CA PRO A 166 -5.02 -5.37 17.11
C PRO A 166 -3.74 -4.95 16.39
N VAL A 167 -3.47 -3.65 16.37
CA VAL A 167 -2.15 -3.15 16.01
C VAL A 167 -1.23 -3.93 16.92
N PRO A 168 -0.27 -4.74 16.42
CA PRO A 168 0.76 -5.25 17.29
C PRO A 168 1.31 -4.01 17.99
N ALA A 169 1.11 -3.93 19.31
CA ALA A 169 1.49 -2.76 20.10
C ALA A 169 2.88 -2.32 19.63
N ALA A 170 3.03 -1.02 19.38
CA ALA A 170 4.28 -0.40 18.96
C ALA A 170 5.45 -1.16 19.58
N GLU A 171 6.32 -1.72 18.72
CA GLU A 171 7.40 -2.61 19.14
C GLU A 171 8.10 -1.99 20.35
N PRO A 172 8.33 -2.75 21.44
CA PRO A 172 9.12 -2.24 22.53
C PRO A 172 10.43 -1.72 21.96
N ASP A 173 10.79 -0.51 22.36
CA ASP A 173 12.01 0.26 22.01
C ASP A 173 13.32 -0.57 22.13
N GLY A 174 13.26 -1.77 22.69
CA GLY A 174 14.35 -2.73 22.84
C GLY A 174 14.69 -3.59 21.60
N LEU A 175 14.01 -3.48 20.46
CA LEU A 175 14.38 -4.23 19.23
C LEU A 175 15.05 -3.36 18.14
N ALA A 176 15.17 -2.06 18.37
CA ALA A 176 15.87 -1.11 17.52
C ALA A 176 17.37 -1.44 17.47
N GLY A 177 17.80 -2.24 16.48
CA GLY A 177 19.19 -2.67 16.30
C GLY A 177 19.36 -4.11 15.84
N LEU A 178 18.31 -4.92 15.91
CA LEU A 178 18.31 -6.27 15.34
C LEU A 178 18.15 -6.24 13.82
N ALA A 179 18.81 -7.14 13.10
CA ALA A 179 18.61 -7.37 11.67
C ALA A 179 17.26 -8.06 11.40
N SER A 180 16.79 -8.03 10.15
CA SER A 180 15.45 -8.55 9.77
C SER A 180 15.17 -9.98 10.29
N MET A 181 16.11 -10.91 10.10
CA MET A 181 15.98 -12.29 10.57
C MET A 181 16.00 -12.41 12.10
N GLU A 182 16.79 -11.57 12.78
CA GLU A 182 16.88 -11.53 14.24
C GLU A 182 15.56 -11.01 14.85
N ARG A 183 14.93 -10.01 14.22
CA ARG A 183 13.62 -9.50 14.61
C ARG A 183 12.52 -10.55 14.44
N GLN A 184 12.50 -11.25 13.31
CA GLN A 184 11.51 -12.31 13.06
C GLN A 184 11.62 -13.45 14.08
N VAL A 185 12.85 -13.89 14.40
CA VAL A 185 13.08 -14.91 15.42
C VAL A 185 12.65 -14.39 16.81
N ALA A 186 13.03 -13.17 17.20
CA ALA A 186 12.66 -12.59 18.49
C ALA A 186 11.13 -12.41 18.64
N ALA A 187 10.43 -11.97 17.59
CA ALA A 187 8.97 -11.84 17.57
C ALA A 187 8.26 -13.17 17.85
N LEU A 188 8.66 -14.24 17.15
CA LEU A 188 8.10 -15.56 17.37
C LEU A 188 8.42 -16.13 18.76
N VAL A 189 9.55 -15.74 19.36
CA VAL A 189 9.84 -16.06 20.77
C VAL A 189 8.88 -15.36 21.72
N MET A 190 8.58 -14.08 21.49
CA MET A 190 7.64 -13.29 22.30
C MET A 190 6.20 -13.86 22.20
N GLU A 191 5.85 -14.47 21.06
CA GLU A 191 4.60 -15.22 20.87
C GLU A 191 4.60 -16.61 21.55
N GLY A 192 5.73 -17.05 22.13
CA GLY A 192 5.85 -18.34 22.82
C GLY A 192 6.28 -19.51 21.93
N ALA A 193 6.60 -19.31 20.65
CA ALA A 193 6.94 -20.40 19.73
C ALA A 193 8.31 -21.05 20.03
N THR A 194 8.36 -22.39 20.08
CA THR A 194 9.58 -23.17 20.26
C THR A 194 10.55 -23.05 19.08
N ASN A 195 11.83 -23.37 19.26
CA ASN A 195 12.82 -23.30 18.17
C ASN A 195 12.44 -24.17 16.96
N ARG A 196 11.71 -25.28 17.18
CA ARG A 196 11.21 -26.15 16.10
C ARG A 196 10.08 -25.48 15.32
N GLU A 197 9.16 -24.81 16.00
CA GLU A 197 8.07 -24.07 15.35
C GLU A 197 8.60 -22.85 14.60
N ILE A 198 9.58 -22.15 15.17
CA ILE A 198 10.27 -21.03 14.51
C ILE A 198 10.99 -21.52 13.25
N ALA A 199 11.73 -22.63 13.36
CA ALA A 199 12.42 -23.25 12.23
C ALA A 199 11.44 -23.61 11.10
N ALA A 200 10.29 -24.19 11.44
CA ALA A 200 9.23 -24.51 10.49
C ALA A 200 8.61 -23.27 9.84
N ARG A 201 8.28 -22.24 10.62
CA ARG A 201 7.66 -21.00 10.11
C ARG A 201 8.60 -20.16 9.25
N LEU A 202 9.89 -20.17 9.55
CA LEU A 202 10.91 -19.40 8.83
C LEU A 202 11.66 -20.21 7.77
N PHE A 203 11.31 -21.49 7.58
CA PHE A 203 11.97 -22.41 6.64
C PHE A 203 13.49 -22.50 6.83
N VAL A 204 13.95 -22.59 8.08
CA VAL A 204 15.36 -22.74 8.44
C VAL A 204 15.58 -23.92 9.37
N SER A 205 16.84 -24.32 9.59
CA SER A 205 17.15 -25.36 10.58
C SER A 205 16.99 -24.85 12.01
N VAL A 206 16.68 -25.74 12.96
CA VAL A 206 16.66 -25.44 14.41
C VAL A 206 18.00 -24.84 14.86
N LYS A 207 19.11 -25.34 14.34
CA LYS A 207 20.47 -24.83 14.61
C LYS A 207 20.64 -23.38 14.14
N THR A 208 20.01 -23.01 13.03
CA THR A 208 19.99 -21.62 12.52
C THR A 208 19.21 -20.71 13.46
N VAL A 209 18.10 -21.19 14.03
CA VAL A 209 17.32 -20.46 15.03
C VAL A 209 18.15 -20.24 16.30
N GLU A 210 18.81 -21.28 16.81
CA GLU A 210 19.68 -21.20 17.99
C GLU A 210 20.83 -20.21 17.80
N ALA A 211 21.55 -20.28 16.68
CA ALA A 211 22.63 -19.34 16.36
C ALA A 211 22.11 -17.89 16.21
N THR A 212 20.89 -17.71 15.70
CA THR A 212 20.25 -16.40 15.60
C THR A 212 19.86 -15.87 16.97
N LEU A 213 19.33 -16.70 17.86
CA LEU A 213 19.04 -16.32 19.26
C LEU A 213 20.30 -15.94 20.02
N THR A 214 21.42 -16.62 19.83
CA THR A 214 22.72 -16.22 20.43
C THR A 214 23.13 -14.81 20.00
N ARG A 215 22.94 -14.45 18.72
CA ARG A 215 23.21 -13.09 18.22
C ARG A 215 22.26 -12.06 18.81
N VAL A 216 20.97 -12.40 18.93
CA VAL A 216 19.95 -11.56 19.57
C VAL A 216 20.32 -11.28 21.03
N TYR A 217 20.65 -12.31 21.82
CA TYR A 217 21.06 -12.16 23.22
C TYR A 217 22.24 -11.21 23.38
N ARG A 218 23.28 -11.39 22.56
CA ARG A 218 24.46 -10.52 22.57
C ARG A 218 24.14 -9.08 22.19
N LYS A 219 23.28 -8.86 21.18
CA LYS A 219 22.92 -7.51 20.72
C LYS A 219 22.01 -6.77 21.70
N LEU A 220 21.14 -7.50 22.41
CA LEU A 220 20.21 -6.94 23.37
C LEU A 220 20.76 -6.90 24.81
N GLY A 221 21.95 -7.45 25.06
CA GLY A 221 22.55 -7.51 26.40
C GLY A 221 21.83 -8.45 27.38
N ILE A 222 21.01 -9.38 26.89
CA ILE A 222 20.20 -10.29 27.69
C ILE A 222 20.79 -11.70 27.73
N ARG A 223 20.36 -12.51 28.71
CA ARG A 223 20.98 -13.83 28.98
C ARG A 223 20.07 -15.00 28.67
N SER A 224 18.77 -14.76 28.52
CA SER A 224 17.81 -15.85 28.35
C SER A 224 16.66 -15.52 27.40
N ARG A 225 16.03 -16.59 26.92
CA ARG A 225 14.78 -16.55 26.16
C ARG A 225 13.65 -15.84 26.93
N VAL A 226 13.64 -16.00 28.26
CA VAL A 226 12.64 -15.38 29.14
C VAL A 226 12.82 -13.86 29.17
N ASP A 227 14.05 -13.36 29.05
CA ASP A 227 14.32 -11.92 28.99
C ASP A 227 13.78 -11.29 27.69
N ILE A 228 13.77 -12.03 26.58
CA ILE A 228 13.08 -11.59 25.33
C ILE A 228 11.58 -11.39 25.60
N VAL A 229 10.95 -12.33 26.29
CA VAL A 229 9.52 -12.25 26.61
C VAL A 229 9.23 -11.10 27.60
N ARG A 230 10.14 -10.82 28.53
CA ARG A 230 10.02 -9.70 29.49
C ARG A 230 10.11 -8.33 28.82
N LEU A 231 10.92 -8.19 27.76
CA LEU A 231 10.99 -6.97 26.94
C LEU A 231 9.65 -6.66 26.26
N ALA A 232 8.91 -7.68 25.78
CA ALA A 232 7.55 -7.51 25.26
C ALA A 232 6.55 -7.02 26.31
N ALA A 233 6.75 -7.39 27.58
CA ALA A 233 5.87 -7.00 28.69
C ALA A 233 6.22 -5.62 29.30
N GLY A 234 7.13 -4.85 28.69
CA GLY A 234 7.48 -3.49 29.13
C GLY A 234 8.30 -3.42 30.43
N ARG A 235 8.86 -4.54 30.91
CA ARG A 235 9.74 -4.55 32.09
C ARG A 235 11.19 -4.64 31.62
N ARG A 236 11.96 -3.56 31.81
CA ARG A 236 13.41 -3.62 31.62
C ARG A 236 14.01 -4.63 32.63
N PRO A 237 14.94 -5.50 32.21
CA PRO A 237 15.71 -6.31 33.16
C PRO A 237 16.62 -5.40 33.98
N ASP A 238 16.65 -5.60 35.30
CA ASP A 238 17.63 -4.99 36.23
C ASP A 238 19.05 -5.56 36.01
#